data_AF-A0A933W424-F1
#
_entry.id   AF-A0A933W424-F1
#
_cell.length_a   1.000
_cell.length_b   1.000
_cell.length_c   1.000
_cell.angle_alpha   90.00
_cell.angle_beta   90.00
_cell.angle_gamma   90.00
#
_symmetry.space_group_name_H-M   'P 1'
#
loop_
_entity.id
_entity.type
_entity.pdbx_description
1 polymer ?
#
loop_
_entity_poly.entity_id
_entity_poly.type
_entity_poly.pdbx_seq_one_letter_code
_entity_poly.pdbx_strand_id
1 'polypeptide(L)'
;MKFTHSAFREDDDAAFIHIVSGHIASDAPKKRGVVPSDYVNLARQVWSTCEVDAVYAIKILCDPLVQPEYQSESEEDMFCVLVARVDHSGNLIDAPVDYQPPNIPGVRLSHIVAGSPHSGQRQDPTRPANYVLAYFDVLGFESLLNKVGLDAVYQLYVQLLETALAPHSEERPWSKALSIVQGDIAPALMWLPIETAYSSDSLLLWIPYHPQYIEEFFRRCSLVFCQALQMGLPLRGAITVGRAVLNKERNIFIGHPLVEGARLESKLNWIGVALGASVKSDEIRMPIPPVSVLFYAPTFKKGSDDLFSGLVLDWPRVWRETRTESAIDYLQTLCTPDLPDSLKQRYIDTETFYKHSDENQGWDLPDGATRIKV
;
A
#
# COMPACT_ATOMS: atom_id res chain seq x y z
N MET A 1 2.47 -22.96 -20.23
CA MET A 1 1.62 -23.48 -21.33
C MET A 1 1.27 -22.30 -22.23
N LYS A 2 1.63 -22.32 -23.52
CA LYS A 2 1.13 -21.32 -24.49
C LYS A 2 -0.34 -21.66 -24.73
N PHE A 3 -1.27 -20.88 -24.17
CA PHE A 3 -2.69 -21.05 -24.49
C PHE A 3 -2.87 -20.89 -26.00
N THR A 4 -3.53 -21.85 -26.62
CA THR A 4 -3.85 -21.82 -28.04
C THR A 4 -4.77 -20.64 -28.31
N HIS A 5 -4.27 -19.67 -29.08
CA HIS A 5 -5.00 -18.51 -29.62
C HIS A 5 -6.26 -18.86 -30.44
N SER A 6 -6.67 -20.13 -30.52
CA SER A 6 -7.69 -20.60 -31.47
C SER A 6 -9.15 -20.35 -31.05
N ALA A 7 -9.41 -19.94 -29.81
CA ALA A 7 -10.80 -19.74 -29.32
C ALA A 7 -11.28 -18.27 -29.40
N PHE A 8 -10.35 -17.33 -29.49
CA PHE A 8 -10.65 -15.90 -29.63
C PHE A 8 -10.72 -15.52 -31.11
N ARG A 9 -11.56 -14.54 -31.44
CA ARG A 9 -11.67 -13.95 -32.77
C ARG A 9 -10.68 -12.80 -32.90
N GLU A 10 -10.31 -12.46 -34.14
CA GLU A 10 -9.39 -11.33 -34.40
C GLU A 10 -10.00 -9.97 -34.01
N ASP A 11 -11.33 -9.86 -34.00
CA ASP A 11 -12.10 -8.68 -33.66
C ASP A 11 -12.55 -8.63 -32.19
N ASP A 12 -12.16 -9.61 -31.36
CA ASP A 12 -12.47 -9.59 -29.93
C ASP A 12 -11.75 -8.43 -29.23
N ASP A 13 -12.48 -7.72 -28.36
CA ASP A 13 -11.95 -6.62 -27.56
C ASP A 13 -10.75 -7.06 -26.70
N ALA A 14 -9.73 -6.21 -26.56
CA ALA A 14 -8.52 -6.54 -25.84
C ALA A 14 -8.78 -6.79 -24.33
N ALA A 15 -9.69 -6.05 -23.72
CA ALA A 15 -10.07 -6.26 -22.32
C ALA A 15 -10.86 -7.56 -22.15
N PHE A 16 -11.75 -7.88 -23.10
CA PHE A 16 -12.43 -9.17 -23.16
C PHE A 16 -11.44 -10.34 -23.19
N ILE A 17 -10.47 -10.30 -24.13
CA ILE A 17 -9.45 -11.35 -24.26
C ILE A 17 -8.68 -11.50 -22.94
N HIS A 18 -8.27 -10.39 -22.33
CA HIS A 18 -7.52 -10.40 -21.08
C HIS A 18 -8.31 -11.07 -19.94
N ILE A 19 -9.55 -10.64 -19.69
CA ILE A 19 -10.39 -11.13 -18.59
C ILE A 19 -10.71 -12.63 -18.79
N VAL A 20 -11.18 -13.00 -19.97
CA VAL A 20 -11.59 -14.38 -20.27
C VAL A 20 -10.38 -15.33 -20.24
N SER A 21 -9.21 -14.87 -20.68
CA SER A 21 -7.97 -15.65 -20.54
C SER A 21 -7.63 -15.92 -19.07
N GLY A 22 -7.84 -14.93 -18.19
CA GLY A 22 -7.71 -15.10 -16.74
C GLY A 22 -8.68 -16.13 -16.19
N HIS A 23 -9.96 -16.06 -16.57
CA HIS A 23 -10.96 -17.06 -16.16
C HIS A 23 -10.61 -18.48 -16.62
N ILE A 24 -10.13 -18.62 -17.86
CA ILE A 24 -9.68 -19.91 -18.41
C ILE A 24 -8.48 -20.44 -17.61
N ALA A 25 -7.52 -19.58 -17.28
CA ALA A 25 -6.38 -19.95 -16.43
C ALA A 25 -6.82 -20.40 -15.02
N SER A 26 -7.96 -19.90 -14.54
CA SER A 26 -8.61 -20.30 -13.28
C SER A 26 -9.60 -21.48 -13.42
N ASP A 27 -9.47 -22.28 -14.49
CA ASP A 27 -10.28 -23.47 -14.78
C ASP A 27 -11.79 -23.21 -14.97
N ALA A 28 -12.22 -21.99 -15.34
CA ALA A 28 -13.65 -21.67 -15.54
C ALA A 28 -14.40 -22.62 -16.49
N PRO A 29 -13.86 -23.01 -17.67
CA PRO A 29 -14.54 -23.94 -18.56
C PRO A 29 -14.84 -25.29 -17.89
N LYS A 30 -13.87 -25.82 -17.15
CA LYS A 30 -13.99 -27.09 -16.43
C LYS A 30 -15.04 -26.99 -15.33
N LYS A 31 -15.05 -25.91 -14.55
CA LYS A 31 -16.04 -25.67 -13.49
C LYS A 31 -17.47 -25.59 -14.04
N ARG A 32 -17.63 -25.08 -15.25
CA ARG A 32 -18.92 -25.02 -15.97
C ARG A 32 -19.27 -26.29 -16.73
N GLY A 33 -18.37 -27.27 -16.80
CA GLY A 33 -18.59 -28.49 -17.57
C GLY A 33 -18.62 -28.26 -19.09
N VAL A 34 -17.96 -27.22 -19.60
CA VAL A 34 -17.91 -26.88 -21.04
C VAL A 34 -16.47 -26.92 -21.56
N VAL A 35 -16.31 -27.04 -22.88
CA VAL A 35 -14.98 -26.89 -23.51
C VAL A 35 -14.58 -25.41 -23.60
N PRO A 36 -13.28 -25.08 -23.66
CA PRO A 36 -12.83 -23.68 -23.67
C PRO A 36 -13.45 -22.80 -24.77
N SER A 37 -13.69 -23.33 -25.97
CA SER A 37 -14.34 -22.57 -27.06
C SER A 37 -15.78 -22.17 -26.72
N ASP A 38 -16.52 -23.07 -26.06
CA ASP A 38 -17.90 -22.83 -25.67
C ASP A 38 -17.96 -21.83 -24.51
N TYR A 39 -16.99 -21.90 -23.59
CA TYR A 39 -16.81 -20.90 -22.55
C TYR A 39 -16.57 -19.49 -23.13
N VAL A 40 -15.66 -19.37 -24.10
CA VAL A 40 -15.39 -18.08 -24.75
C VAL A 40 -16.64 -17.56 -25.47
N ASN A 41 -17.43 -18.43 -26.11
CA ASN A 41 -18.69 -18.03 -26.75
C ASN A 41 -19.74 -17.56 -25.74
N LEU A 42 -19.90 -18.27 -24.61
CA LEU A 42 -20.78 -17.85 -23.52
C LEU A 42 -20.35 -16.49 -22.95
N ALA A 43 -19.06 -16.34 -22.65
CA ALA A 43 -18.47 -15.10 -22.19
C ALA A 43 -18.70 -13.96 -23.18
N ARG A 44 -18.55 -14.21 -24.48
CA ARG A 44 -18.78 -13.21 -25.53
C ARG A 44 -20.23 -12.78 -25.61
N GLN A 45 -21.17 -13.72 -25.45
CA GLN A 45 -22.59 -13.41 -25.44
C GLN A 45 -22.95 -12.48 -24.28
N VAL A 46 -22.44 -12.75 -23.07
CA VAL A 46 -22.63 -11.88 -21.90
C VAL A 46 -21.89 -10.56 -22.10
N TRP A 47 -20.69 -10.58 -22.67
CA TRP A 47 -19.94 -9.36 -22.98
C TRP A 47 -20.75 -8.48 -23.95
N SER A 48 -21.34 -9.02 -25.01
CA SER A 48 -22.05 -8.20 -26.00
C SER A 48 -23.40 -7.65 -25.53
N THR A 49 -23.90 -8.01 -24.33
CA THR A 49 -25.16 -7.45 -23.81
C THR A 49 -25.04 -6.03 -23.30
N CYS A 50 -23.83 -5.52 -23.09
CA CYS A 50 -23.61 -4.17 -22.58
C CYS A 50 -22.59 -3.38 -23.39
N GLU A 51 -22.84 -2.08 -23.54
CA GLU A 51 -21.94 -1.14 -24.18
C GLU A 51 -21.41 -0.17 -23.12
N VAL A 52 -20.13 0.18 -23.25
CA VAL A 52 -19.52 1.24 -22.43
C VAL A 52 -19.90 2.60 -22.99
N ASP A 53 -19.92 3.61 -22.14
CA ASP A 53 -20.04 5.01 -22.56
C ASP A 53 -18.92 5.86 -21.94
N ALA A 54 -19.02 7.19 -22.08
CA ALA A 54 -18.00 8.10 -21.58
C ALA A 54 -17.91 8.12 -20.03
N VAL A 55 -18.96 7.72 -19.32
CA VAL A 55 -19.05 7.75 -17.86
C VAL A 55 -18.74 6.37 -17.27
N TYR A 56 -19.40 5.33 -17.79
CA TYR A 56 -19.19 3.92 -17.49
C TYR A 56 -18.22 3.30 -18.50
N ALA A 57 -16.98 3.78 -18.49
CA ALA A 57 -15.98 3.50 -19.50
C ALA A 57 -15.26 2.16 -19.33
N ILE A 58 -15.36 1.52 -18.16
CA ILE A 58 -14.70 0.24 -17.87
C ILE A 58 -15.77 -0.85 -17.79
N LYS A 59 -15.45 -1.99 -18.38
CA LYS A 59 -16.32 -3.15 -18.42
C LYS A 59 -15.59 -4.40 -17.95
N ILE A 60 -16.21 -5.13 -17.04
CA ILE A 60 -15.67 -6.32 -16.42
C ILE A 60 -16.67 -7.45 -16.61
N LEU A 61 -16.19 -8.61 -17.03
CA LEU A 61 -16.99 -9.83 -17.05
C LEU A 61 -16.76 -10.56 -15.72
N CYS A 62 -17.83 -10.88 -15.01
CA CYS A 62 -17.77 -11.62 -13.75
C CYS A 62 -18.31 -13.03 -13.92
N ASP A 63 -17.55 -14.01 -13.45
CA ASP A 63 -17.94 -15.42 -13.41
C ASP A 63 -17.89 -15.93 -11.96
N PRO A 64 -19.02 -15.96 -11.23
CA PRO A 64 -19.10 -16.42 -9.84
C PRO A 64 -18.51 -17.80 -9.55
N LEU A 65 -18.36 -18.69 -10.55
CA LEU A 65 -17.76 -20.01 -10.34
C LEU A 65 -16.23 -19.95 -10.19
N VAL A 66 -15.59 -18.93 -10.75
CA VAL A 66 -14.16 -18.66 -10.55
C VAL A 66 -13.89 -17.48 -9.64
N GLN A 67 -14.87 -16.63 -9.41
CA GLN A 67 -14.81 -15.46 -8.54
C GLN A 67 -15.97 -15.52 -7.52
N PRO A 68 -15.90 -16.43 -6.52
CA PRO A 68 -16.99 -16.67 -5.58
C PRO A 68 -17.40 -15.44 -4.77
N GLU A 69 -16.53 -14.43 -4.67
CA GLU A 69 -16.85 -13.13 -4.09
C GLU A 69 -18.04 -12.43 -4.75
N TYR A 70 -18.31 -12.69 -6.03
CA TYR A 70 -19.45 -12.11 -6.77
C TYR A 70 -20.73 -12.95 -6.69
N GLN A 71 -20.72 -14.09 -5.99
CA GLN A 71 -21.86 -15.01 -5.96
C GLN A 71 -23.11 -14.39 -5.33
N SER A 72 -22.97 -13.45 -4.40
CA SER A 72 -24.10 -12.73 -3.80
C SER A 72 -24.57 -11.52 -4.61
N GLU A 73 -23.84 -11.12 -5.66
CA GLU A 73 -24.13 -9.89 -6.40
C GLU A 73 -25.11 -10.09 -7.58
N SER A 74 -25.31 -11.34 -8.01
CA SER A 74 -26.24 -11.65 -9.08
C SER A 74 -26.84 -13.04 -8.94
N GLU A 75 -28.11 -13.17 -9.32
CA GLU A 75 -28.78 -14.45 -9.54
C GLU A 75 -28.38 -15.06 -10.90
N GLU A 76 -27.68 -14.30 -11.75
CA GLU A 76 -27.20 -14.75 -13.05
C GLU A 76 -25.91 -15.54 -12.93
N ASP A 77 -25.81 -16.59 -13.76
CA ASP A 77 -24.64 -17.45 -13.79
C ASP A 77 -23.36 -16.72 -14.21
N MET A 78 -23.44 -15.70 -15.07
CA MET A 78 -22.32 -14.86 -15.51
C MET A 78 -22.90 -13.51 -15.93
N PHE A 79 -22.26 -12.40 -15.54
CA PHE A 79 -22.80 -11.07 -15.76
C PHE A 79 -21.69 -10.06 -16.07
N CYS A 80 -22.07 -8.89 -16.57
CA CYS A 80 -21.15 -7.77 -16.77
C CYS A 80 -21.29 -6.72 -15.68
N VAL A 81 -20.16 -6.14 -15.26
CA VAL A 81 -20.10 -4.95 -14.43
C VAL A 81 -19.57 -3.80 -15.28
N LEU A 82 -20.34 -2.72 -15.35
CA LEU A 82 -19.89 -1.44 -15.86
C LEU A 82 -19.40 -0.59 -14.68
N VAL A 83 -18.21 -0.01 -14.82
CA VAL A 83 -17.56 0.76 -13.76
C VAL A 83 -17.41 2.22 -14.18
N ALA A 84 -17.96 3.13 -13.38
CA ALA A 84 -17.77 4.56 -13.53
C ALA A 84 -16.81 5.13 -12.49
N ARG A 85 -16.20 6.27 -12.84
CA ARG A 85 -15.39 7.05 -11.89
C ARG A 85 -16.30 7.97 -11.09
N VAL A 86 -16.11 7.99 -9.77
CA VAL A 86 -16.79 8.93 -8.87
C VAL A 86 -15.81 9.76 -8.06
N ASP A 87 -16.22 10.94 -7.63
CA ASP A 87 -15.48 11.74 -6.65
C ASP A 87 -15.63 11.18 -5.23
N HIS A 88 -14.98 11.81 -4.24
CA HIS A 88 -15.07 11.39 -2.83
C HIS A 88 -16.48 11.55 -2.22
N SER A 89 -17.39 12.24 -2.90
CA SER A 89 -18.80 12.43 -2.51
C SER A 89 -19.74 11.44 -3.22
N GLY A 90 -19.22 10.64 -4.15
CA GLY A 90 -20.00 9.69 -4.95
C GLY A 90 -20.62 10.29 -6.20
N ASN A 91 -20.26 11.51 -6.59
CA ASN A 91 -20.75 12.09 -7.84
C ASN A 91 -19.97 11.52 -9.02
N LEU A 92 -20.67 11.21 -10.12
CA LEU A 92 -20.05 10.72 -11.35
C LEU A 92 -19.12 11.79 -11.95
N ILE A 93 -17.88 11.39 -12.21
CA ILE A 93 -16.90 12.21 -12.92
C ILE A 93 -17.19 12.10 -14.43
N ASP A 94 -17.06 13.22 -15.15
CA ASP A 94 -17.33 13.36 -16.59
C ASP A 94 -18.78 13.13 -17.04
N ALA A 95 -19.72 12.95 -16.10
CA ALA A 95 -21.13 12.86 -16.41
C ALA A 95 -21.71 14.22 -16.85
N PRO A 96 -22.39 14.29 -18.01
CA PRO A 96 -23.23 15.43 -18.36
C PRO A 96 -24.28 15.73 -17.28
N VAL A 97 -24.73 16.99 -17.18
CA VAL A 97 -25.67 17.46 -16.14
C VAL A 97 -26.95 16.61 -16.05
N ASP A 98 -27.43 16.09 -17.18
CA ASP A 98 -28.66 15.29 -17.27
C ASP A 98 -28.39 13.80 -17.53
N TYR A 99 -27.16 13.33 -17.27
CA TYR A 99 -26.77 11.95 -17.52
C TYR A 99 -27.60 10.98 -16.67
N GLN A 100 -28.11 9.94 -17.33
CA GLN A 100 -28.81 8.84 -16.68
C GLN A 100 -27.95 7.58 -16.81
N PRO A 101 -27.58 6.93 -15.69
CA PRO A 101 -26.84 5.68 -15.74
C PRO A 101 -27.55 4.62 -16.59
N PRO A 102 -26.80 3.76 -17.30
CA PRO A 102 -27.38 2.76 -18.17
C PRO A 102 -28.19 1.76 -17.35
N ASN A 103 -29.43 1.51 -17.77
CA ASN A 103 -30.29 0.51 -17.18
C ASN A 103 -30.44 -0.68 -18.13
N ILE A 104 -29.45 -1.58 -18.10
CA ILE A 104 -29.39 -2.75 -18.97
C ILE A 104 -29.66 -4.00 -18.11
N PRO A 105 -30.68 -4.82 -18.43
CA PRO A 105 -30.94 -6.06 -17.70
C PRO A 105 -29.71 -6.97 -17.64
N GLY A 106 -29.40 -7.50 -16.46
CA GLY A 106 -28.24 -8.37 -16.22
C GLY A 106 -26.88 -7.66 -16.15
N VAL A 107 -26.87 -6.33 -16.23
CA VAL A 107 -25.65 -5.52 -16.05
C VAL A 107 -25.67 -4.88 -14.68
N ARG A 108 -24.54 -4.96 -13.98
CA ARG A 108 -24.31 -4.29 -12.71
C ARG A 108 -23.54 -3.00 -12.92
N LEU A 109 -23.88 -1.98 -12.15
CA LEU A 109 -23.14 -0.73 -12.12
C LEU A 109 -22.29 -0.72 -10.86
N SER A 110 -21.02 -0.36 -11.01
CA SER A 110 -20.08 -0.20 -9.90
C SER A 110 -19.35 1.12 -10.04
N HIS A 111 -18.73 1.56 -8.94
CA HIS A 111 -18.02 2.82 -8.85
C HIS A 111 -16.60 2.61 -8.35
N ILE A 112 -15.65 3.29 -8.99
CA ILE A 112 -14.30 3.49 -8.47
C ILE A 112 -14.16 4.96 -8.09
N VAL A 113 -13.75 5.21 -6.86
CA VAL A 113 -13.36 6.57 -6.45
C VAL A 113 -12.07 6.92 -7.17
N ALA A 114 -12.10 7.94 -8.03
CA ALA A 114 -10.92 8.40 -8.74
C ALA A 114 -10.63 9.85 -8.32
N GLY A 115 -9.52 10.06 -7.60
CA GLY A 115 -9.13 11.40 -7.16
C GLY A 115 -8.49 11.40 -5.78
N SER A 116 -8.10 12.59 -5.33
CA SER A 116 -7.70 12.81 -3.94
C SER A 116 -8.94 13.20 -3.12
N PRO A 117 -9.12 12.67 -1.89
CA PRO A 117 -10.09 13.18 -0.91
C PRO A 117 -10.05 14.70 -0.70
N HIS A 118 -8.93 15.34 -1.03
CA HIS A 118 -8.75 16.78 -0.93
C HIS A 118 -8.97 17.50 -2.28
N SER A 119 -9.53 16.85 -3.30
CA SER A 119 -9.65 17.40 -4.68
C SER A 119 -8.32 17.86 -5.30
N GLY A 120 -7.19 17.37 -4.78
CA GLY A 120 -5.86 17.82 -5.17
C GLY A 120 -5.40 19.13 -4.49
N GLN A 121 -6.22 19.74 -3.63
CA GLN A 121 -5.78 20.88 -2.83
C GLN A 121 -4.76 20.43 -1.77
N ARG A 122 -3.51 20.86 -1.94
CA ARG A 122 -2.51 20.78 -0.87
C ARG A 122 -3.01 21.61 0.31
N GLN A 123 -2.94 21.03 1.52
CA GLN A 123 -3.13 21.82 2.74
C GLN A 123 -2.16 23.01 2.72
N ASP A 124 -2.63 24.18 3.17
CA ASP A 124 -1.78 25.36 3.36
C ASP A 124 -0.64 25.00 4.32
N PRO A 125 0.62 24.86 3.83
CA PRO A 125 1.72 24.37 4.63
C PRO A 125 2.17 25.39 5.68
N THR A 126 1.58 26.59 5.70
CA THR A 126 1.86 27.64 6.69
C THR A 126 0.98 27.55 7.93
N ARG A 127 -0.07 26.72 7.92
CA ARG A 127 -1.01 26.58 9.04
C ARG A 127 -0.85 25.24 9.75
N PRO A 128 -1.02 25.18 11.09
CA PRO A 128 -1.00 23.93 11.81
C PRO A 128 -2.16 23.01 11.39
N ALA A 129 -1.85 21.80 10.94
CA ALA A 129 -2.81 20.76 10.58
C ALA A 129 -2.39 19.40 11.16
N ASN A 130 -3.26 18.41 11.10
CA ASN A 130 -2.94 17.05 11.52
C ASN A 130 -2.22 16.30 10.40
N TYR A 131 -1.11 15.66 10.73
CA TYR A 131 -0.30 14.87 9.81
C TYR A 131 -0.01 13.50 10.40
N VAL A 132 0.17 12.53 9.51
CA VAL A 132 0.85 11.28 9.83
C VAL A 132 2.27 11.39 9.30
N LEU A 133 3.23 11.05 10.15
CA LEU A 133 4.64 11.29 9.87
C LEU A 133 5.45 10.04 10.20
N ALA A 134 6.34 9.67 9.28
CA ALA A 134 7.39 8.70 9.48
C ALA A 134 8.73 9.43 9.59
N TYR A 135 9.44 9.17 10.69
CA TYR A 135 10.81 9.60 10.92
C TYR A 135 11.72 8.38 10.78
N PHE A 136 12.68 8.42 9.86
CA PHE A 136 13.68 7.38 9.67
C PHE A 136 15.09 7.95 9.89
N ASP A 137 15.96 7.14 10.51
CA ASP A 137 17.37 7.37 10.73
C ASP A 137 18.16 6.26 10.02
N VAL A 138 19.15 6.65 9.21
CA VAL A 138 20.07 5.72 8.53
C VAL A 138 21.18 5.34 9.49
N LEU A 139 21.15 4.10 9.98
CA LEU A 139 22.14 3.61 10.92
C LEU A 139 23.51 3.46 10.26
N GLY A 140 24.54 4.02 10.89
CA GLY A 140 25.92 3.91 10.39
C GLY A 140 26.26 4.86 9.24
N PHE A 141 25.45 5.91 9.03
CA PHE A 141 25.63 6.90 7.97
C PHE A 141 27.06 7.45 7.84
N GLU A 142 27.68 7.87 8.96
CA GLU A 142 29.04 8.42 8.94
C GLU A 142 30.06 7.41 8.40
N SER A 143 29.97 6.14 8.84
CA SER A 143 30.83 5.06 8.36
C SER A 143 30.61 4.80 6.88
N LEU A 144 29.36 4.80 6.42
CA LEU A 144 29.01 4.64 5.01
C LEU A 144 29.61 5.78 4.18
N LEU A 145 29.40 7.03 4.59
CA LEU A 145 29.91 8.21 3.89
C LEU A 145 31.43 8.17 3.75
N ASN A 146 32.14 7.79 4.82
CA ASN A 146 33.59 7.65 4.81
C ASN A 146 34.06 6.49 3.89
N LYS A 147 33.25 5.44 3.73
CA LYS A 147 33.59 4.25 2.93
C LYS A 147 33.35 4.43 1.44
N VAL A 148 32.19 4.95 1.05
CA VAL A 148 31.77 5.02 -0.37
C VAL A 148 31.82 6.43 -0.96
N GLY A 149 31.96 7.46 -0.13
CA GLY A 149 32.03 8.86 -0.55
C GLY A 149 30.66 9.51 -0.77
N LEU A 150 30.67 10.83 -0.90
CA LEU A 150 29.47 11.67 -0.99
C LEU A 150 28.59 11.31 -2.20
N ASP A 151 29.18 11.14 -3.38
CA ASP A 151 28.42 10.90 -4.61
C ASP A 151 27.64 9.58 -4.54
N ALA A 152 28.27 8.51 -4.05
CA ALA A 152 27.62 7.22 -3.90
C ALA A 152 26.49 7.29 -2.87
N VAL A 153 26.71 7.94 -1.72
CA VAL A 153 25.65 8.16 -0.72
C VAL A 153 24.49 8.96 -1.31
N TYR A 154 24.78 10.03 -2.06
CA TYR A 154 23.75 10.83 -2.72
C TYR A 154 22.89 9.99 -3.68
N GLN A 155 23.50 9.12 -4.50
CA GLN A 155 22.76 8.23 -5.40
C GLN A 155 21.87 7.25 -4.64
N LEU A 156 22.32 6.73 -3.50
CA LEU A 156 21.48 5.88 -2.66
C LEU A 156 20.25 6.64 -2.13
N TYR A 157 20.40 7.90 -1.74
CA TYR A 157 19.25 8.72 -1.32
C TYR A 157 18.28 9.01 -2.44
N VAL A 158 18.77 9.30 -3.65
CA VAL A 158 17.90 9.52 -4.82
C VAL A 158 17.03 8.28 -5.07
N GLN A 159 17.62 7.08 -5.05
CA GLN A 159 16.88 5.82 -5.23
C GLN A 159 15.87 5.54 -4.11
N LEU A 160 16.18 5.90 -2.86
CA LEU A 160 15.23 5.81 -1.75
C LEU A 160 14.04 6.75 -1.93
N LEU A 161 14.30 7.99 -2.34
CA LEU A 161 13.26 8.97 -2.61
C LEU A 161 12.39 8.57 -3.80
N GLU A 162 13.00 8.03 -4.86
CA GLU A 162 12.26 7.43 -5.96
C GLU A 162 11.35 6.31 -5.47
N THR A 163 11.77 5.47 -4.53
CA THR A 163 10.89 4.42 -3.98
C THR A 163 9.71 4.99 -3.18
N ALA A 164 9.96 6.05 -2.39
CA ALA A 164 8.93 6.75 -1.65
C ALA A 164 7.92 7.45 -2.58
N LEU A 165 8.39 8.00 -3.70
CA LEU A 165 7.65 8.86 -4.62
C LEU A 165 7.22 8.19 -5.94
N ALA A 166 7.67 6.97 -6.24
CA ALA A 166 7.37 6.22 -7.46
C ALA A 166 5.89 6.14 -7.89
N PRO A 167 4.90 6.06 -6.98
CA PRO A 167 3.45 6.03 -7.32
C PRO A 167 2.90 7.41 -7.65
N HIS A 168 3.78 8.40 -7.70
CA HIS A 168 3.50 9.77 -8.08
C HIS A 168 4.46 10.20 -9.19
N SER A 169 5.14 9.23 -9.82
CA SER A 169 5.82 9.42 -11.10
C SER A 169 4.80 9.59 -12.23
N GLU A 170 5.23 10.24 -13.32
CA GLU A 170 4.40 10.42 -14.53
C GLU A 170 3.80 9.09 -15.05
N GLU A 171 4.44 7.95 -14.75
CA GLU A 171 4.05 6.63 -15.23
C GLU A 171 2.98 5.91 -14.38
N ARG A 172 2.85 6.22 -13.07
CA ARG A 172 1.91 5.52 -12.16
C ARG A 172 1.32 6.44 -11.08
N PRO A 173 0.57 7.51 -11.41
CA PRO A 173 0.17 8.54 -10.45
C PRO A 173 -0.89 8.13 -9.40
N TRP A 174 -1.35 6.87 -9.43
CA TRP A 174 -2.48 6.40 -8.64
C TRP A 174 -2.08 5.24 -7.73
N SER A 175 -2.46 5.34 -6.46
CA SER A 175 -2.34 4.25 -5.49
C SER A 175 -3.70 3.58 -5.29
N LYS A 176 -3.70 2.25 -5.17
CA LYS A 176 -4.90 1.48 -4.79
C LYS A 176 -5.19 1.74 -3.32
N ALA A 177 -6.46 1.97 -3.00
CA ALA A 177 -6.92 2.11 -1.64
C ALA A 177 -8.40 1.73 -1.53
N LEU A 178 -8.93 1.77 -0.31
CA LEU A 178 -10.35 1.68 -0.04
C LEU A 178 -10.86 3.06 0.38
N SER A 179 -12.05 3.41 -0.11
CA SER A 179 -12.78 4.63 0.27
C SER A 179 -14.16 4.24 0.80
N ILE A 180 -14.79 5.17 1.52
CA ILE A 180 -16.20 5.05 1.89
C ILE A 180 -16.95 6.11 1.10
N VAL A 181 -17.90 5.67 0.28
CA VAL A 181 -18.77 6.53 -0.52
C VAL A 181 -20.20 6.24 -0.11
N GLN A 182 -20.90 7.26 0.38
CA GLN A 182 -22.30 7.15 0.80
C GLN A 182 -22.61 6.03 1.81
N GLY A 183 -21.60 5.58 2.57
CA GLY A 183 -21.72 4.52 3.56
C GLY A 183 -21.17 3.17 3.11
N ASP A 184 -20.87 3.00 1.83
CA ASP A 184 -20.36 1.75 1.26
C ASP A 184 -18.86 1.81 1.00
N ILE A 185 -18.18 0.67 1.16
CA ILE A 185 -16.77 0.53 0.83
C ILE A 185 -16.64 0.45 -0.69
N ALA A 186 -15.91 1.39 -1.28
CA ALA A 186 -15.63 1.43 -2.71
C ALA A 186 -14.12 1.33 -2.96
N PRO A 187 -13.68 0.60 -4.01
CA PRO A 187 -12.31 0.66 -4.46
C PRO A 187 -11.95 2.09 -4.88
N ALA A 188 -10.77 2.54 -4.49
CA ALA A 188 -10.27 3.87 -4.78
C ALA A 188 -8.94 3.82 -5.53
N LEU A 189 -8.83 4.64 -6.58
CA LEU A 189 -7.59 5.04 -7.20
C LEU A 189 -7.31 6.46 -6.72
N MET A 190 -6.40 6.60 -5.76
CA MET A 190 -6.13 7.88 -5.12
C MET A 190 -4.73 8.40 -5.38
N TRP A 191 -4.66 9.71 -5.52
CA TRP A 191 -3.41 10.45 -5.45
C TRP A 191 -3.08 10.69 -3.97
N LEU A 192 -2.13 9.92 -3.43
CA LEU A 192 -1.62 10.11 -2.08
C LEU A 192 -0.57 11.24 -2.03
N PRO A 193 -0.81 12.38 -1.37
CA PRO A 193 0.14 13.49 -1.35
C PRO A 193 1.28 13.24 -0.34
N ILE A 194 2.10 12.21 -0.60
CA ILE A 194 3.25 11.91 0.24
C ILE A 194 4.35 12.93 -0.03
N GLU A 195 4.73 13.63 1.01
CA GLU A 195 5.82 14.58 0.97
C GLU A 195 7.03 14.01 1.69
N THR A 196 8.20 14.47 1.27
CA THR A 196 9.48 14.00 1.80
C THR A 196 10.41 15.16 2.09
N ALA A 197 11.23 14.99 3.12
CA ALA A 197 12.36 15.87 3.43
C ALA A 197 13.48 15.02 3.98
N TYR A 198 14.73 15.42 3.74
CA TYR A 198 15.89 14.71 4.24
C TYR A 198 16.87 15.71 4.84
N SER A 199 17.61 15.28 5.84
CA SER A 199 18.67 16.05 6.47
C SER A 199 19.72 15.11 7.02
N SER A 200 20.93 15.15 6.46
CA SER A 200 22.07 14.30 6.84
C SER A 200 21.76 12.80 6.75
N ASP A 201 21.41 12.17 7.87
CA ASP A 201 21.08 10.75 8.06
C ASP A 201 19.58 10.50 8.26
N SER A 202 18.79 11.57 8.35
CA SER A 202 17.38 11.50 8.69
C SER A 202 16.50 11.71 7.46
N LEU A 203 15.49 10.85 7.30
CA LEU A 203 14.48 10.90 6.25
C LEU A 203 13.10 11.06 6.88
N LEU A 204 12.38 12.09 6.45
CA LEU A 204 11.00 12.37 6.85
C LEU A 204 10.07 12.07 5.69
N LEU A 205 8.97 11.38 5.99
CA LEU A 205 7.84 11.23 5.09
C LEU A 205 6.58 11.65 5.82
N TRP A 206 5.69 12.37 5.15
CA TRP A 206 4.43 12.74 5.78
C TRP A 206 3.30 12.86 4.77
N ILE A 207 2.09 12.72 5.30
CA ILE A 207 0.84 12.96 4.60
C ILE A 207 -0.08 13.80 5.50
N PRO A 208 -0.96 14.62 4.92
CA PRO A 208 -2.12 15.14 5.66
C PRO A 208 -2.87 13.97 6.29
N TYR A 209 -3.29 14.10 7.55
CA TYR A 209 -4.10 13.07 8.16
C TYR A 209 -5.43 12.95 7.43
N HIS A 210 -5.67 11.77 6.87
CA HIS A 210 -6.95 11.34 6.33
C HIS A 210 -7.07 9.82 6.51
N PRO A 211 -8.18 9.28 7.02
CA PRO A 211 -8.35 7.85 7.27
C PRO A 211 -8.01 6.96 6.07
N GLN A 212 -8.37 7.39 4.86
CA GLN A 212 -8.15 6.62 3.63
C GLN A 212 -6.68 6.59 3.16
N TYR A 213 -5.83 7.44 3.72
CA TYR A 213 -4.40 7.50 3.35
C TYR A 213 -3.52 6.59 4.20
N ILE A 214 -4.01 6.11 5.34
CA ILE A 214 -3.17 5.49 6.37
C ILE A 214 -2.56 4.18 5.89
N GLU A 215 -3.37 3.29 5.31
CA GLU A 215 -2.90 1.98 4.84
C GLU A 215 -1.83 2.12 3.77
N GLU A 216 -2.09 2.94 2.76
CA GLU A 216 -1.10 3.15 1.71
C GLU A 216 0.15 3.83 2.25
N PHE A 217 0.03 4.81 3.17
CA PHE A 217 1.20 5.44 3.78
C PHE A 217 2.07 4.44 4.55
N PHE A 218 1.47 3.52 5.30
CA PHE A 218 2.19 2.46 6.02
C PHE A 218 2.88 1.51 5.04
N ARG A 219 2.17 1.09 3.99
CA ARG A 219 2.75 0.26 2.93
C ARG A 219 3.94 0.95 2.25
N ARG A 220 3.86 2.27 2.03
CA ARG A 220 4.97 3.07 1.48
C ARG A 220 6.16 3.13 2.42
N CYS A 221 5.92 3.34 3.71
CA CYS A 221 6.95 3.26 4.73
C CYS A 221 7.65 1.90 4.70
N SER A 222 6.91 0.80 4.58
CA SER A 222 7.46 -0.56 4.47
C SER A 222 8.29 -0.73 3.20
N LEU A 223 7.83 -0.22 2.05
CA LEU A 223 8.57 -0.29 0.79
C LEU A 223 9.91 0.48 0.86
N VAL A 224 9.88 1.69 1.43
CA VAL A 224 11.10 2.49 1.66
C VAL A 224 12.06 1.75 2.58
N PHE A 225 11.57 1.17 3.67
CA PHE A 225 12.38 0.34 4.56
C PHE A 225 13.00 -0.86 3.85
N CYS A 226 12.20 -1.62 3.09
CA CYS A 226 12.68 -2.79 2.36
C CYS A 226 13.72 -2.39 1.30
N GLN A 227 13.48 -1.30 0.58
CA GLN A 227 14.44 -0.83 -0.40
C GLN A 227 15.75 -0.40 0.26
N ALA A 228 15.68 0.33 1.37
CA ALA A 228 16.87 0.73 2.13
C ALA A 228 17.68 -0.48 2.58
N LEU A 229 17.03 -1.48 3.18
CA LEU A 229 17.70 -2.71 3.60
C LEU A 229 18.36 -3.44 2.41
N GLN A 230 17.68 -3.54 1.26
CA GLN A 230 18.23 -4.15 0.05
C GLN A 230 19.46 -3.40 -0.47
N MET A 231 19.49 -2.08 -0.32
CA MET A 231 20.61 -1.22 -0.71
C MET A 231 21.74 -1.18 0.32
N GLY A 232 21.61 -1.92 1.43
CA GLY A 232 22.59 -1.93 2.51
C GLY A 232 22.50 -0.71 3.45
N LEU A 233 21.33 -0.08 3.53
CA LEU A 233 21.01 1.05 4.40
C LEU A 233 20.06 0.60 5.52
N PRO A 234 20.57 0.10 6.65
CA PRO A 234 19.71 -0.28 7.77
C PRO A 234 19.02 0.96 8.35
N LEU A 235 17.69 0.95 8.39
CA LEU A 235 16.90 2.05 8.94
C LEU A 235 16.39 1.75 10.34
N ARG A 236 16.30 2.79 11.16
CA ARG A 236 15.53 2.81 12.40
C ARG A 236 14.52 3.95 12.34
N GLY A 237 13.31 3.74 12.83
CA GLY A 237 12.32 4.82 12.72
C GLY A 237 11.10 4.71 13.59
N ALA A 238 10.25 5.72 13.45
CA ALA A 238 9.00 5.86 14.15
C ALA A 238 7.91 6.44 13.25
N ILE A 239 6.69 5.89 13.33
CA ILE A 239 5.49 6.49 12.73
C ILE A 239 4.65 7.12 13.84
N THR A 240 4.28 8.38 13.67
CA THR A 240 3.54 9.18 14.64
C THR A 240 2.45 9.98 13.96
N VAL A 241 1.50 10.49 14.74
CA VAL A 241 0.40 11.31 14.23
C VAL A 241 0.17 12.50 15.14
N GLY A 242 -0.18 13.65 14.56
CA GLY A 242 -0.46 14.82 15.39
C GLY A 242 -0.44 16.12 14.62
N ARG A 243 -0.65 17.21 15.37
CA ARG A 243 -0.67 18.56 14.84
C ARG A 243 0.75 19.06 14.57
N ALA A 244 1.00 19.55 13.35
CA ALA A 244 2.29 20.07 12.92
C ALA A 244 2.15 21.17 11.85
N VAL A 245 3.24 21.90 11.60
CA VAL A 245 3.45 22.79 10.46
C VAL A 245 4.62 22.19 9.67
N LEU A 246 4.33 21.69 8.47
CA LEU A 246 5.29 21.00 7.60
C LEU A 246 5.37 21.74 6.26
N ASN A 247 6.27 22.72 6.19
CA ASN A 247 6.50 23.54 5.02
C ASN A 247 7.83 23.19 4.36
N LYS A 248 7.76 22.30 3.36
CA LYS A 248 8.92 21.86 2.58
C LYS A 248 9.59 23.00 1.81
N GLU A 249 8.82 23.90 1.21
CA GLU A 249 9.35 25.01 0.41
C GLU A 249 10.22 25.97 1.25
N ARG A 250 9.85 26.17 2.51
CA ARG A 250 10.57 27.03 3.46
C ARG A 250 11.48 26.27 4.41
N ASN A 251 11.57 24.94 4.30
CA ASN A 251 12.26 24.05 5.23
C ASN A 251 11.85 24.25 6.71
N ILE A 252 10.55 24.41 6.97
CA ILE A 252 10.00 24.55 8.33
C ILE A 252 9.29 23.26 8.71
N PHE A 253 9.78 22.57 9.73
CA PHE A 253 9.22 21.32 10.23
C PHE A 253 9.07 21.40 11.75
N ILE A 254 7.85 21.65 12.23
CA ILE A 254 7.60 21.86 13.67
C ILE A 254 6.30 21.16 14.05
N GLY A 255 6.32 20.33 15.09
CA GLY A 255 5.11 19.70 15.61
C GLY A 255 5.40 18.57 16.60
N HIS A 256 4.38 18.20 17.38
CA HIS A 256 4.44 17.07 18.30
C HIS A 256 4.82 15.74 17.64
N PRO A 257 4.30 15.35 16.45
CA PRO A 257 4.68 14.08 15.83
C PRO A 257 6.18 14.01 15.50
N LEU A 258 6.82 15.12 15.10
CA LEU A 258 8.27 15.16 14.88
C LEU A 258 9.05 14.91 16.18
N VAL A 259 8.64 15.57 17.27
CA VAL A 259 9.30 15.44 18.58
C VAL A 259 9.15 14.03 19.12
N GLU A 260 7.94 13.47 19.05
CA GLU A 260 7.68 12.10 19.46
C GLU A 260 8.46 11.10 18.60
N GLY A 261 8.42 11.25 17.28
CA GLY A 261 9.08 10.36 16.33
C GLY A 261 10.58 10.32 16.56
N ALA A 262 11.24 11.47 16.64
CA ALA A 262 12.67 11.56 16.92
C ALA A 262 13.02 11.00 18.31
N ARG A 263 12.18 11.22 19.33
CA ARG A 263 12.42 10.65 20.67
C ARG A 263 12.28 9.14 20.67
N LEU A 264 11.21 8.59 20.10
CA LEU A 264 10.96 7.15 20.04
C LEU A 264 12.07 6.46 19.24
N GLU A 265 12.39 6.98 18.06
CA GLU A 265 13.49 6.51 17.22
C GLU A 265 14.81 6.45 18.03
N SER A 266 15.16 7.53 18.74
CA SER A 266 16.42 7.58 19.50
C SER A 266 16.50 6.55 20.63
N LYS A 267 15.35 6.07 21.10
CA LYS A 267 15.22 5.05 22.16
C LYS A 267 15.23 3.63 21.62
N LEU A 268 14.96 3.41 20.33
CA LEU A 268 15.01 2.08 19.74
C LEU A 268 16.48 1.59 19.66
N ASN A 269 16.68 0.32 20.04
CA ASN A 269 17.93 -0.41 19.84
C ASN A 269 17.69 -1.61 18.91
N TRP A 270 17.05 -1.33 17.78
CA TRP A 270 16.51 -2.30 16.84
C TRP A 270 16.47 -1.69 15.43
N ILE A 271 16.55 -2.50 14.37
CA ILE A 271 16.41 -2.07 12.98
C ILE A 271 14.97 -2.34 12.59
N GLY A 272 14.18 -1.29 12.45
CA GLY A 272 12.75 -1.41 12.32
C GLY A 272 12.04 -0.11 12.61
N VAL A 273 10.71 -0.16 12.53
CA VAL A 273 9.86 1.02 12.63
C VAL A 273 8.80 0.78 13.70
N ALA A 274 8.85 1.57 14.76
CA ALA A 274 7.85 1.52 15.83
C ALA A 274 6.73 2.54 15.58
N LEU A 275 5.54 2.31 16.14
CA LEU A 275 4.49 3.31 16.16
C LEU A 275 4.50 4.05 17.50
N GLY A 276 4.43 5.38 17.45
CA GLY A 276 4.35 6.26 18.61
C GLY A 276 3.04 6.13 19.37
N ALA A 277 3.04 6.44 20.66
CA ALA A 277 1.86 6.45 21.51
C ALA A 277 0.73 7.35 20.95
N SER A 278 1.05 8.40 20.18
CA SER A 278 0.05 9.26 19.53
C SER A 278 -0.92 8.52 18.62
N VAL A 279 -0.55 7.36 18.07
CA VAL A 279 -1.47 6.54 17.25
C VAL A 279 -2.66 6.00 18.04
N LYS A 280 -2.55 5.97 19.37
CA LYS A 280 -3.60 5.57 20.32
C LYS A 280 -4.37 6.77 20.89
N SER A 281 -4.08 7.99 20.43
CA SER A 281 -4.69 9.20 20.96
C SER A 281 -6.18 9.25 20.65
N ASP A 282 -6.99 9.64 21.64
CA ASP A 282 -8.42 9.92 21.44
C ASP A 282 -8.67 11.16 20.57
N GLU A 283 -7.69 12.07 20.47
CA GLU A 283 -7.78 13.29 19.66
C GLU A 283 -7.75 12.99 18.15
N ILE A 284 -7.00 11.97 17.74
CA ILE A 284 -6.87 11.55 16.34
C ILE A 284 -7.06 10.04 16.28
N ARG A 285 -8.28 9.62 15.93
CA ARG A 285 -8.62 8.20 15.75
C ARG A 285 -8.05 7.69 14.43
N MET A 286 -6.78 7.31 14.44
CA MET A 286 -6.13 6.75 13.26
C MET A 286 -6.58 5.30 13.05
N PRO A 287 -7.20 4.94 11.91
CA PRO A 287 -7.47 3.55 11.60
C PRO A 287 -6.15 2.81 11.38
N ILE A 288 -5.81 1.89 12.28
CA ILE A 288 -4.59 1.08 12.16
C ILE A 288 -4.88 -0.11 11.22
N PRO A 289 -4.24 -0.21 10.05
CA PRO A 289 -4.43 -1.34 9.15
C PRO A 289 -3.76 -2.59 9.73
N PRO A 290 -4.51 -3.65 10.11
CA PRO A 290 -3.92 -4.78 10.82
C PRO A 290 -2.88 -5.56 9.99
N VAL A 291 -3.04 -5.58 8.66
CA VAL A 291 -2.08 -6.19 7.73
C VAL A 291 -0.73 -5.46 7.66
N SER A 292 -0.67 -4.20 8.12
CA SER A 292 0.51 -3.35 8.02
C SER A 292 1.30 -3.27 9.32
N VAL A 293 0.78 -3.81 10.44
CA VAL A 293 1.42 -3.72 11.75
C VAL A 293 1.40 -5.05 12.48
N LEU A 294 2.20 -5.14 13.54
CA LEU A 294 2.24 -6.28 14.47
C LEU A 294 2.36 -5.80 15.90
N PHE A 295 1.77 -6.56 16.83
CA PHE A 295 2.15 -6.47 18.24
C PHE A 295 3.52 -7.08 18.43
N TYR A 296 4.49 -6.25 18.80
CA TYR A 296 5.85 -6.71 19.05
C TYR A 296 6.53 -5.76 20.03
N ALA A 297 7.33 -6.30 20.95
CA ALA A 297 8.12 -5.52 21.89
C ALA A 297 9.57 -5.45 21.40
N PRO A 298 9.96 -4.41 20.63
CA PRO A 298 11.33 -4.29 20.18
C PRO A 298 12.27 -3.95 21.34
N THR A 299 13.57 -4.17 21.15
CA THR A 299 14.57 -3.82 22.15
C THR A 299 14.71 -2.29 22.27
N PHE A 300 14.58 -1.78 23.49
CA PHE A 300 14.73 -0.36 23.81
C PHE A 300 16.00 -0.07 24.62
N LYS A 301 16.50 1.17 24.48
CA LYS A 301 17.38 1.81 25.46
C LYS A 301 16.52 2.24 26.65
N LYS A 302 17.09 2.26 27.87
CA LYS A 302 16.35 2.57 29.12
C LYS A 302 15.45 3.83 29.02
N GLY A 303 14.23 3.71 29.56
CA GLY A 303 13.26 4.79 29.77
C GLY A 303 12.45 5.19 28.53
N SER A 304 11.64 4.27 28.00
CA SER A 304 10.97 4.41 26.68
C SER A 304 9.47 4.07 26.65
N ASP A 305 8.91 3.52 27.73
CA ASP A 305 7.60 2.83 27.66
C ASP A 305 6.43 3.76 27.31
N ASP A 306 6.51 5.04 27.69
CA ASP A 306 5.42 6.01 27.48
C ASP A 306 5.31 6.50 26.02
N LEU A 307 6.36 6.33 25.20
CA LEU A 307 6.38 6.81 23.81
C LEU A 307 5.92 5.73 22.82
N PHE A 308 5.80 4.48 23.25
CA PHE A 308 5.56 3.36 22.36
C PHE A 308 4.10 2.94 22.36
N SER A 309 3.56 2.67 21.18
CA SER A 309 2.17 2.22 21.06
C SER A 309 1.97 0.76 21.48
N GLY A 310 2.99 -0.09 21.41
CA GLY A 310 2.86 -1.55 21.42
C GLY A 310 2.86 -2.17 20.02
N LEU A 311 2.83 -1.34 18.97
CA LEU A 311 2.76 -1.75 17.58
C LEU A 311 4.02 -1.37 16.81
N VAL A 312 4.44 -2.23 15.90
CA VAL A 312 5.52 -1.98 14.94
C VAL A 312 5.02 -2.17 13.52
N LEU A 313 5.70 -1.55 12.56
CA LEU A 313 5.41 -1.74 11.14
C LEU A 313 5.82 -3.15 10.70
N ASP A 314 4.91 -3.89 10.08
CA ASP A 314 5.14 -5.24 9.54
C ASP A 314 5.82 -5.17 8.15
N TRP A 315 6.97 -4.51 8.09
CA TRP A 315 7.80 -4.48 6.88
C TRP A 315 8.24 -5.88 6.39
N PRO A 316 8.44 -6.92 7.24
CA PRO A 316 8.79 -8.26 6.76
C PRO A 316 7.74 -8.87 5.85
N ARG A 317 6.44 -8.62 6.12
CA ARG A 317 5.36 -9.07 5.24
C ARG A 317 5.51 -8.47 3.84
N VAL A 318 5.68 -7.15 3.76
CA VAL A 318 5.88 -6.45 2.47
C VAL A 318 7.14 -6.95 1.77
N TRP A 319 8.21 -7.26 2.50
CA TRP A 319 9.39 -7.89 1.93
C TRP A 319 9.04 -9.22 1.24
N ARG A 320 8.37 -10.14 1.95
CA ARG A 320 7.97 -11.46 1.42
C ARG A 320 6.99 -11.38 0.24
N GLU A 321 6.18 -10.33 0.18
CA GLU A 321 5.23 -10.10 -0.93
C GLU A 321 5.90 -9.55 -2.20
N THR A 322 7.01 -8.83 -2.04
CA THR A 322 7.63 -8.06 -3.14
C THR A 322 8.96 -8.61 -3.63
N ARG A 323 9.58 -9.52 -2.88
CA ARG A 323 10.91 -10.08 -3.15
C ARG A 323 10.91 -11.59 -3.01
N THR A 324 11.83 -12.23 -3.74
CA THR A 324 12.01 -13.69 -3.67
C THR A 324 13.09 -14.10 -2.66
N GLU A 325 14.04 -13.20 -2.41
CA GLU A 325 15.18 -13.38 -1.53
C GLU A 325 14.80 -13.11 -0.07
N SER A 326 15.53 -13.70 0.87
CA SER A 326 15.30 -13.49 2.30
C SER A 326 15.90 -12.17 2.78
N ALA A 327 15.16 -11.39 3.56
CA ALA A 327 15.71 -10.19 4.20
C ALA A 327 16.86 -10.51 5.17
N ILE A 328 16.86 -11.74 5.72
CA ILE A 328 17.90 -12.22 6.64
C ILE A 328 19.27 -12.19 5.94
N ASP A 329 19.35 -12.53 4.67
CA ASP A 329 20.62 -12.56 3.93
C ASP A 329 21.25 -11.16 3.85
N TYR A 330 20.41 -10.13 3.67
CA TYR A 330 20.82 -8.73 3.66
C TYR A 330 21.23 -8.25 5.07
N LEU A 331 20.48 -8.62 6.10
CA LEU A 331 20.82 -8.31 7.50
C LEU A 331 22.16 -8.93 7.91
N GLN A 332 22.41 -10.18 7.52
CA GLN A 332 23.66 -10.88 7.81
C GLN A 332 24.84 -10.27 7.05
N THR A 333 24.64 -9.85 5.80
CA THR A 333 25.67 -9.14 5.03
C THR A 333 26.05 -7.81 5.67
N LEU A 334 25.08 -7.10 6.27
CA LEU A 334 25.31 -5.84 6.97
C LEU A 334 25.91 -6.02 8.37
N CYS A 335 25.70 -7.18 8.99
CA CYS A 335 26.24 -7.52 10.31
C CYS A 335 27.70 -8.02 10.20
N THR A 336 28.63 -7.11 9.92
CA THR A 336 30.03 -7.49 9.70
C THR A 336 30.73 -7.94 10.99
N PRO A 337 31.77 -8.82 10.91
CA PRO A 337 32.43 -9.38 12.09
C PRO A 337 33.08 -8.35 13.01
N ASP A 338 33.48 -7.19 12.48
CA ASP A 338 34.13 -6.08 13.16
C ASP A 338 33.15 -5.16 13.93
N LEU A 339 31.84 -5.35 13.77
CA LEU A 339 30.86 -4.58 14.55
C LEU A 339 30.94 -4.91 16.05
N PRO A 340 30.79 -3.90 16.93
CA PRO A 340 30.61 -4.12 18.36
C PRO A 340 29.39 -5.02 18.65
N ASP A 341 29.48 -5.85 19.69
CA ASP A 341 28.41 -6.79 20.07
C ASP A 341 27.06 -6.09 20.32
N SER A 342 27.10 -4.87 20.88
CA SER A 342 25.90 -4.05 21.09
C SER A 342 25.20 -3.64 19.79
N LEU A 343 25.92 -3.53 18.68
CA LEU A 343 25.37 -3.26 17.36
C LEU A 343 24.93 -4.54 16.66
N LYS A 344 25.71 -5.63 16.80
CA LYS A 344 25.33 -6.96 16.29
C LYS A 344 24.00 -7.43 16.85
N GLN A 345 23.73 -7.16 18.14
CA GLN A 345 22.46 -7.49 18.78
C GLN A 345 21.26 -6.88 18.04
N ARG A 346 21.40 -5.67 17.46
CA ARG A 346 20.31 -5.03 16.70
C ARG A 346 19.90 -5.86 15.49
N TYR A 347 20.86 -6.46 14.79
CA TYR A 347 20.60 -7.32 13.64
C TYR A 347 19.94 -8.62 14.08
N ILE A 348 20.42 -9.24 15.17
CA ILE A 348 19.82 -10.46 15.75
C ILE A 348 18.37 -10.23 16.16
N ASP A 349 18.09 -9.10 16.84
CA ASP A 349 16.74 -8.72 17.25
C ASP A 349 15.83 -8.49 16.02
N THR A 350 16.41 -7.95 14.94
CA THR A 350 15.69 -7.74 13.67
C THR A 350 15.38 -9.03 12.94
N GLU A 351 16.32 -9.98 12.89
CA GLU A 351 16.06 -11.32 12.37
C GLU A 351 14.99 -12.06 13.19
N THR A 352 14.99 -11.85 14.51
CA THR A 352 13.97 -12.41 15.41
C THR A 352 12.60 -11.83 15.10
N PHE A 353 12.51 -10.52 14.90
CA PHE A 353 11.28 -9.88 14.44
C PHE A 353 10.82 -10.40 13.07
N TYR A 354 11.72 -10.55 12.10
CA TYR A 354 11.39 -11.05 10.76
C TYR A 354 10.72 -12.44 10.83
N LYS A 355 11.27 -13.34 11.65
CA LYS A 355 10.70 -14.68 11.90
C LYS A 355 9.37 -14.60 12.64
N HIS A 356 9.28 -13.75 13.68
CA HIS A 356 8.04 -13.52 14.41
C HIS A 356 6.91 -13.05 13.48
N SER A 357 7.18 -12.13 12.56
CA SER A 357 6.21 -11.69 11.55
C SER A 357 5.71 -12.84 10.67
N ASP A 358 6.61 -13.75 10.26
CA ASP A 358 6.25 -14.90 9.43
C ASP A 358 5.33 -15.89 10.17
N GLU A 359 5.62 -16.13 11.45
CA GLU A 359 4.81 -16.99 12.32
C GLU A 359 3.45 -16.37 12.67
N ASN A 360 3.33 -15.04 12.62
CA ASN A 360 2.15 -14.29 13.07
C ASN A 360 1.42 -13.56 11.92
N GLN A 361 1.51 -14.06 10.68
CA GLN A 361 0.88 -13.42 9.52
C GLN A 361 -0.66 -13.27 9.62
N GLY A 362 -1.31 -14.06 10.48
CA GLY A 362 -2.75 -14.05 10.70
C GLY A 362 -3.18 -13.53 12.08
N TRP A 363 -2.36 -12.75 12.78
CA TRP A 363 -2.67 -12.25 14.12
C TRP A 363 -3.98 -11.44 14.20
N ASP A 364 -4.42 -10.89 13.08
CA ASP A 364 -5.63 -10.08 12.94
C ASP A 364 -6.85 -10.91 12.48
N LEU A 365 -6.69 -12.21 12.26
CA LEU A 365 -7.76 -13.12 11.87
C LEU A 365 -8.38 -13.79 13.11
N PRO A 366 -9.67 -14.17 13.05
CA PRO A 366 -10.25 -15.05 14.04
C PRO A 366 -9.54 -16.41 14.10
N ASP A 367 -9.56 -17.05 15.27
CA ASP A 367 -8.97 -18.38 15.45
C ASP A 367 -9.47 -19.38 14.40
N GLY A 368 -8.53 -20.04 13.72
CA GLY A 368 -8.82 -21.03 12.68
C GLY A 368 -9.09 -20.46 11.29
N ALA A 369 -9.17 -19.14 11.12
CA ALA A 369 -9.24 -18.52 9.80
C ALA A 369 -7.85 -18.46 9.14
N THR A 370 -7.82 -18.61 7.81
CA THR A 370 -6.58 -18.50 7.00
C THR A 370 -6.79 -17.51 5.87
N ARG A 371 -5.73 -16.76 5.51
CA ARG A 371 -5.76 -15.91 4.32
C ARG A 371 -5.64 -16.77 3.07
N ILE A 372 -6.62 -16.65 2.18
CA ILE A 372 -6.49 -17.18 0.82
C ILE A 372 -5.56 -16.22 0.07
N LYS A 373 -4.37 -16.70 -0.35
CA LYS A 373 -3.56 -15.97 -1.32
C LYS A 373 -4.29 -16.02 -2.66
N VAL A 374 -4.90 -14.90 -3.04
CA VAL A 374 -5.52 -14.71 -4.35
C VAL A 374 -4.46 -14.39 -5.39
#